data_AF-A0A4R0YP66-F1
#
_entry.id   AF-A0A4R0YP66-F1
#
_cell.length_a   1.000
_cell.length_b   1.000
_cell.length_c   1.000
_cell.angle_alpha   90.00
_cell.angle_beta   90.00
_cell.angle_gamma   90.00
#
_symmetry.space_group_name_H-M   'P 1'
#
loop_
_entity.id
_entity.type
_entity.pdbx_description
1 polymer ?
#
loop_
_entity_poly.entity_id
_entity_poly.type
_entity_poly.pdbx_seq_one_letter_code
_entity_poly.pdbx_strand_id
1 'polypeptide(L)'
;MPYMAWQDDLNTGIKVIDNQHRRIVEMINHLHDAMDRRDRQELNDILDELVDYTLSHFAFEESLMEDADYEFTRAHKRVHEVFVKRVSEYRLRFRTGEDISNELLQTLSHWLFNHIRNDDKAIVDAVRHHMRDVSAQAHEGGWLSRSLRRFFGARG
;
A
#
# COMPACT_ATOMS: atom_id res chain seq x y z
N MET A 1 12.13 15.25 12.59
CA MET A 1 10.71 14.84 12.75
C MET A 1 10.32 14.12 11.48
N PRO A 2 9.53 13.04 11.54
CA PRO A 2 9.11 12.36 10.32
C PRO A 2 8.28 13.32 9.46
N TYR A 3 8.45 13.24 8.15
CA TYR A 3 7.62 13.98 7.20
C TYR A 3 6.14 13.60 7.34
N MET A 4 5.88 12.31 7.53
CA MET A 4 4.57 11.72 7.74
C MET A 4 4.56 10.92 9.04
N ALA A 5 3.79 11.38 10.02
CA ALA A 5 3.52 10.63 11.24
C ALA A 5 2.26 9.77 11.05
N TRP A 6 2.31 8.53 11.54
CA TRP A 6 1.12 7.67 11.59
C TRP A 6 0.07 8.28 12.53
N GLN A 7 -1.20 8.22 12.13
CA GLN A 7 -2.33 8.74 12.89
C GLN A 7 -3.31 7.60 13.19
N ASP A 8 -3.95 7.63 14.36
CA ASP A 8 -4.84 6.53 14.77
C ASP A 8 -6.06 6.36 13.87
N ASP A 9 -6.47 7.43 13.20
CA ASP A 9 -7.54 7.42 12.21
C ASP A 9 -7.17 6.71 10.91
N LEU A 10 -5.92 6.28 10.72
CA LEU A 10 -5.49 5.44 9.59
C LEU A 10 -5.62 3.95 9.88
N ASN A 11 -5.88 3.56 11.13
CA ASN A 11 -6.07 2.15 11.42
C ASN A 11 -7.40 1.69 10.79
N THR A 12 -7.30 0.73 9.87
CA THR A 12 -8.42 -0.08 9.38
C THR A 12 -8.88 -1.06 10.46
N GLY A 13 -7.96 -1.40 11.37
CA GLY A 13 -8.13 -2.41 12.41
C GLY A 13 -8.07 -3.83 11.85
N ILE A 14 -7.60 -4.01 10.62
CA ILE A 14 -7.11 -5.28 10.09
C ILE A 14 -5.58 -5.22 10.19
N LYS A 15 -5.01 -5.82 11.24
CA LYS A 15 -3.58 -5.64 11.62
C LYS A 15 -2.59 -5.83 10.47
N VAL A 16 -2.86 -6.75 9.56
CA VAL A 16 -2.00 -7.00 8.41
C VAL A 16 -2.00 -5.84 7.40
N ILE A 17 -3.17 -5.24 7.14
CA ILE A 17 -3.31 -4.06 6.29
C ILE A 17 -2.63 -2.87 6.98
N ASP A 18 -2.93 -2.65 8.27
CA ASP A 18 -2.34 -1.55 9.04
C ASP A 18 -0.80 -1.62 9.05
N ASN A 19 -0.22 -2.82 9.15
CA ASN A 19 1.22 -3.01 9.08
C ASN A 19 1.80 -2.70 7.70
N GLN A 20 1.09 -3.06 6.62
CA GLN A 20 1.52 -2.74 5.25
C GLN A 20 1.46 -1.23 5.01
N HIS A 21 0.39 -0.56 5.42
CA HIS A 21 0.28 0.90 5.34
C HIS A 21 1.40 1.60 6.13
N ARG A 22 1.70 1.15 7.35
CA ARG A 22 2.81 1.68 8.16
C ARG A 22 4.15 1.53 7.44
N ARG A 23 4.39 0.41 6.77
CA ARG A 23 5.60 0.21 5.96
C ARG A 23 5.66 1.20 4.79
N ILE A 24 4.53 1.49 4.14
CA ILE A 24 4.47 2.53 3.10
C ILE A 24 4.80 3.91 3.67
N VAL A 25 4.30 4.26 4.85
CA VAL A 25 4.65 5.51 5.55
C VAL A 25 6.15 5.58 5.86
N GLU A 26 6.77 4.49 6.31
CA GLU A 26 8.22 4.43 6.54
C GLU A 26 9.01 4.71 5.26
N MET A 27 8.63 4.09 4.13
CA MET A 27 9.29 4.33 2.84
C MET A 27 9.12 5.77 2.34
N ILE A 28 7.94 6.38 2.56
CA ILE A 28 7.70 7.81 2.23
C ILE A 28 8.60 8.72 3.09
N ASN A 29 8.78 8.41 4.36
CA ASN A 29 9.69 9.15 5.23
C ASN A 29 11.15 8.98 4.79
N HIS A 30 11.56 7.76 4.41
CA HIS A 30 12.91 7.52 3.90
C HIS A 30 13.16 8.25 2.57
N LEU A 31 12.16 8.31 1.68
CA LEU A 31 12.22 9.10 0.46
C LEU A 31 12.50 10.58 0.79
N HIS A 32 11.75 11.17 1.73
CA HIS A 32 11.96 12.55 2.18
C HIS A 32 13.38 12.77 2.71
N ASP A 33 13.90 11.87 3.56
CA ASP A 33 15.24 12.02 4.11
C ASP A 33 16.35 11.88 3.05
N ALA A 34 16.14 11.04 2.03
CA ALA A 34 17.06 10.89 0.89
C ALA A 34 17.08 12.12 -0.01
N MET A 35 15.95 12.83 -0.12
CA MET A 35 15.87 14.10 -0.86
C MET A 35 16.77 15.17 -0.23
N ASP A 36 16.80 15.25 1.10
CA ASP A 36 17.68 16.18 1.83
C ASP A 36 19.18 15.87 1.60
N ARG A 37 19.52 14.59 1.48
CA ARG A 37 20.90 14.13 1.18
C ARG A 37 21.31 14.33 -0.28
N ARG A 38 20.35 14.57 -1.18
CA ARG A 38 20.56 14.66 -2.64
C ARG A 38 21.26 13.42 -3.24
N ASP A 39 21.05 12.25 -2.63
CA ASP A 39 21.57 10.99 -3.15
C ASP A 39 20.61 10.43 -4.20
N ARG A 40 20.97 10.61 -5.47
CA ARG A 40 20.13 10.19 -6.60
C ARG A 40 19.99 8.67 -6.73
N GLN A 41 21.02 7.91 -6.34
CA GLN A 41 20.97 6.46 -6.40
C GLN A 41 20.06 5.92 -5.30
N GLU A 42 20.23 6.42 -4.08
CA GLU A 42 19.36 6.07 -2.96
C GLU A 42 17.89 6.41 -3.25
N LEU A 43 17.64 7.60 -3.84
CA LEU A 43 16.30 7.96 -4.30
C LEU A 43 15.75 6.96 -5.33
N ASN A 44 16.53 6.57 -6.33
CA ASN A 44 16.07 5.57 -7.30
C ASN A 44 15.68 4.25 -6.62
N ASP A 45 16.50 3.78 -5.69
CA ASP A 45 16.30 2.49 -5.03
C ASP A 45 15.07 2.51 -4.12
N ILE A 46 14.85 3.59 -3.36
CA ILE A 46 13.62 3.80 -2.56
C ILE A 46 12.39 3.85 -3.47
N LEU A 47 12.48 4.50 -4.63
CA LEU A 47 11.36 4.57 -5.58
C LEU A 47 11.00 3.21 -6.16
N ASP A 48 11.99 2.41 -6.51
CA ASP A 48 11.78 1.05 -7.00
C ASP A 48 11.16 0.17 -5.90
N GLU A 49 11.66 0.24 -4.65
CA GLU A 49 11.07 -0.47 -3.50
C GLU A 49 9.62 -0.05 -3.23
N LEU A 50 9.35 1.26 -3.21
CA LEU A 50 8.03 1.80 -2.94
C LEU A 50 7.00 1.34 -3.99
N VAL A 51 7.37 1.34 -5.28
CA VAL A 51 6.50 0.87 -6.36
C VAL A 51 6.19 -0.61 -6.19
N ASP A 52 7.23 -1.44 -6.00
CA ASP A 52 7.07 -2.89 -5.90
C ASP A 52 6.25 -3.29 -4.66
N TYR A 53 6.49 -2.63 -3.52
CA TYR A 53 5.75 -2.88 -2.30
C TYR A 53 4.29 -2.44 -2.42
N THR A 54 4.03 -1.27 -3.02
CA THR A 54 2.66 -0.76 -3.21
C THR A 54 1.85 -1.67 -4.15
N LEU A 55 2.47 -2.18 -5.22
CA LEU A 55 1.83 -3.16 -6.10
C LEU A 55 1.46 -4.45 -5.36
N SER A 56 2.38 -4.94 -4.52
CA SER A 56 2.15 -6.15 -3.72
C SER A 56 1.05 -5.95 -2.67
N HIS A 57 1.01 -4.76 -2.06
CA HIS A 57 -0.05 -4.34 -1.13
C HIS A 57 -1.42 -4.30 -1.81
N PHE A 58 -1.54 -3.65 -2.97
CA PHE A 58 -2.79 -3.60 -3.72
C PHE A 58 -3.26 -4.99 -4.14
N ALA A 59 -2.37 -5.83 -4.68
CA ALA A 59 -2.72 -7.19 -5.06
C ALA A 59 -3.22 -8.02 -3.86
N PHE A 60 -2.65 -7.79 -2.69
CA PHE A 60 -3.11 -8.40 -1.45
C PHE A 60 -4.53 -7.92 -1.09
N GLU A 61 -4.77 -6.62 -0.97
CA GLU A 61 -6.09 -6.07 -0.64
C GLU A 61 -7.17 -6.47 -1.65
N GLU A 62 -6.82 -6.42 -2.94
CA GLU A 62 -7.69 -6.87 -4.02
C GLU A 62 -8.12 -8.32 -3.86
N SER A 63 -7.22 -9.19 -3.45
CA SER A 63 -7.59 -10.58 -3.17
C SER A 63 -8.48 -10.72 -1.94
N LEU A 64 -8.31 -9.87 -0.92
CA LEU A 64 -9.22 -9.87 0.23
C LEU A 64 -10.62 -9.40 -0.17
N MET A 65 -10.72 -8.39 -1.02
CA MET A 65 -11.99 -7.88 -1.54
C MET A 65 -12.71 -8.93 -2.40
N GLU A 66 -11.98 -9.63 -3.28
CA GLU A 66 -12.52 -10.71 -4.11
C GLU A 66 -13.03 -11.88 -3.28
N ASP A 67 -12.23 -12.34 -2.30
CA ASP A 67 -12.62 -13.44 -1.43
C ASP A 67 -13.83 -13.06 -0.55
N ALA A 68 -13.94 -11.80 -0.16
CA ALA A 68 -15.07 -11.26 0.61
C ALA A 68 -16.30 -10.89 -0.24
N ASP A 69 -16.27 -11.10 -1.56
CA ASP A 69 -17.32 -10.70 -2.52
C ASP A 69 -17.75 -9.23 -2.35
N TYR A 70 -16.78 -8.33 -2.16
CA TYR A 70 -17.07 -6.92 -1.94
C TYR A 70 -17.63 -6.26 -3.21
N GLU A 71 -18.82 -5.66 -3.10
CA GLU A 71 -19.58 -5.09 -4.23
C GLU A 71 -18.76 -4.10 -5.08
N PHE A 72 -17.94 -3.27 -4.45
CA PHE A 72 -17.18 -2.21 -5.12
C PHE A 72 -15.76 -2.61 -5.51
N THR A 73 -15.42 -3.91 -5.50
CA THR A 73 -14.07 -4.43 -5.84
C THR A 73 -13.53 -3.84 -7.14
N ARG A 74 -14.35 -3.81 -8.20
CA ARG A 74 -13.92 -3.29 -9.51
C ARG A 74 -13.61 -1.79 -9.47
N ALA A 75 -14.36 -1.01 -8.69
CA ALA A 75 -14.12 0.42 -8.55
C ALA A 75 -12.83 0.69 -7.77
N HIS A 76 -12.61 -0.05 -6.67
CA HIS A 76 -11.40 0.05 -5.85
C HIS A 76 -10.14 -0.34 -6.64
N LYS A 77 -10.18 -1.45 -7.38
CA LYS A 77 -9.12 -1.84 -8.34
C LYS A 77 -8.77 -0.73 -9.32
N ARG A 78 -9.79 0.00 -9.80
CA ARG A 78 -9.56 1.11 -10.72
C ARG A 78 -8.82 2.27 -10.07
N VAL A 79 -9.08 2.55 -8.79
CA VAL A 79 -8.34 3.55 -8.00
C VAL A 79 -6.87 3.16 -7.89
N HIS A 80 -6.57 1.88 -7.59
CA HIS A 80 -5.20 1.35 -7.57
C HIS A 80 -4.50 1.49 -8.93
N GLU A 81 -5.14 1.05 -10.01
CA GLU A 81 -4.57 1.11 -11.37
C GLU A 81 -4.17 2.54 -11.77
N VAL A 82 -5.03 3.52 -11.45
CA VAL A 82 -4.76 4.94 -11.75
C VAL A 82 -3.55 5.44 -10.95
N PHE A 83 -3.43 5.04 -9.68
CA PHE A 83 -2.29 5.42 -8.85
C PHE A 83 -0.99 4.78 -9.33
N VAL A 84 -0.99 3.48 -9.62
CA VAL A 84 0.17 2.75 -10.17
C VAL A 84 0.68 3.40 -11.45
N LYS A 85 -0.23 3.78 -12.35
CA LYS A 85 0.14 4.47 -13.59
C LYS A 85 0.85 5.80 -13.29
N ARG A 86 0.30 6.59 -12.36
CA ARG A 86 0.87 7.88 -11.97
C ARG A 86 2.26 7.73 -11.34
N VAL A 87 2.46 6.77 -10.43
CA VAL A 87 3.79 6.52 -9.83
C VAL A 87 4.78 6.02 -10.89
N SER A 88 4.34 5.19 -11.84
CA SER A 88 5.18 4.74 -12.96
C SER A 88 5.64 5.89 -13.85
N GLU A 89 4.79 6.90 -14.07
CA GLU A 89 5.15 8.13 -14.81
C GLU A 89 6.23 8.93 -14.07
N TYR A 90 6.12 9.08 -12.74
CA TYR A 90 7.16 9.70 -11.92
C TYR A 90 8.50 8.96 -12.01
N ARG A 91 8.47 7.62 -11.92
CA ARG A 91 9.68 6.80 -12.05
C ARG A 91 10.37 7.00 -13.40
N LEU A 92 9.60 7.07 -14.49
CA LEU A 92 10.15 7.34 -15.82
C LEU A 92 10.80 8.73 -15.89
N ARG A 93 10.06 9.77 -15.46
CA ARG A 93 10.55 11.16 -15.42
C ARG A 93 11.84 11.29 -14.60
N PHE A 94 11.86 10.67 -13.42
CA PHE A 94 13.05 10.61 -12.58
C PHE A 94 14.23 9.99 -13.33
N ARG A 95 14.06 8.81 -13.94
CA ARG A 95 15.13 8.14 -14.70
C ARG A 95 15.64 8.96 -15.88
N THR A 96 14.82 9.83 -16.47
CA THR A 96 15.23 10.73 -17.56
C THR A 96 15.98 11.99 -17.11
N GLY A 97 16.24 12.18 -15.82
CA GLY A 97 17.01 13.31 -15.31
C GLY A 97 16.17 14.38 -14.59
N GLU A 98 14.85 14.27 -14.62
CA GLU A 98 13.96 15.27 -14.03
C GLU A 98 13.98 15.18 -12.49
N ASP A 99 13.97 16.35 -11.83
CA ASP A 99 13.74 16.42 -10.39
C ASP A 99 12.24 16.45 -10.09
N ILE A 100 11.70 15.27 -9.79
CA ILE A 100 10.29 15.05 -9.45
C ILE A 100 10.06 14.89 -7.95
N SER A 101 11.11 15.04 -7.14
CA SER A 101 11.15 14.49 -5.79
C SER A 101 10.06 15.09 -4.89
N ASN A 102 9.91 16.42 -4.91
CA ASN A 102 8.86 17.12 -4.15
C ASN A 102 7.44 16.79 -4.66
N GLU A 103 7.25 16.75 -5.98
CA GLU A 103 5.94 16.49 -6.61
C GLU A 103 5.47 15.07 -6.28
N LEU A 104 6.38 14.11 -6.35
CA LEU A 104 6.12 12.72 -6.01
C LEU A 104 5.85 12.56 -4.51
N LEU A 105 6.68 13.13 -3.64
CA LEU A 105 6.49 13.02 -2.19
C LEU A 105 5.10 13.53 -1.77
N GLN A 106 4.67 14.68 -2.32
CA GLN A 106 3.34 15.22 -2.09
C GLN A 106 2.25 14.31 -2.67
N THR A 107 2.46 13.75 -3.85
CA THR A 107 1.49 12.83 -4.46
C THR A 107 1.30 11.58 -3.62
N LEU A 108 2.38 10.93 -3.19
CA LEU A 108 2.36 9.70 -2.40
C LEU A 108 1.66 9.91 -1.05
N SER A 109 2.07 10.96 -0.32
CA SER A 109 1.53 11.23 1.02
C SER A 109 0.06 11.62 0.99
N HIS A 110 -0.36 12.52 0.09
CA HIS A 110 -1.77 12.89 -0.04
C HIS A 110 -2.63 11.72 -0.50
N TRP A 111 -2.16 10.94 -1.48
CA TRP A 111 -2.91 9.81 -1.99
C TRP A 111 -3.09 8.75 -0.91
N LEU A 112 -2.02 8.33 -0.23
CA LEU A 112 -2.08 7.29 0.81
C LEU A 112 -3.06 7.67 1.93
N PHE A 113 -2.97 8.91 2.44
CA PHE A 113 -3.87 9.37 3.49
C PHE A 113 -5.35 9.37 3.07
N ASN A 114 -5.64 9.83 1.85
CA ASN A 114 -7.01 9.89 1.35
C ASN A 114 -7.54 8.50 1.01
N HIS A 115 -6.69 7.63 0.46
CA HIS A 115 -7.05 6.28 0.08
C HIS A 115 -7.41 5.43 1.30
N ILE A 116 -6.55 5.42 2.32
CA ILE A 116 -6.82 4.68 3.57
C ILE A 116 -8.14 5.13 4.20
N ARG A 117 -8.37 6.45 4.26
CA ARG A 117 -9.55 7.01 4.93
C ARG A 117 -10.86 6.78 4.19
N ASN A 118 -10.84 6.82 2.87
CA ASN A 118 -12.07 6.83 2.06
C ASN A 118 -12.34 5.50 1.37
N ASP A 119 -11.30 4.78 0.97
CA ASP A 119 -11.39 3.54 0.20
C ASP A 119 -11.13 2.32 1.11
N ASP A 120 -9.96 2.24 1.76
CA ASP A 120 -9.56 1.02 2.51
C ASP A 120 -10.43 0.79 3.76
N LYS A 121 -10.95 1.85 4.36
CA LYS A 121 -11.95 1.71 5.43
C LYS A 121 -13.27 1.13 4.96
N ALA A 122 -13.65 1.33 3.70
CA ALA A 122 -14.92 0.83 3.17
C ALA A 122 -14.92 -0.70 3.00
N ILE A 123 -13.75 -1.31 2.81
CA ILE A 123 -13.63 -2.76 2.63
C ILE A 123 -13.63 -3.53 3.97
N VAL A 124 -13.36 -2.84 5.09
CA VAL A 124 -13.11 -3.46 6.41
C VAL A 124 -14.24 -4.38 6.86
N ASP A 125 -15.48 -3.93 6.74
CA ASP A 125 -16.64 -4.69 7.24
C ASP A 125 -16.86 -5.97 6.43
N ALA A 126 -16.76 -5.88 5.10
CA ALA A 126 -16.87 -7.04 4.19
C ALA A 126 -15.75 -8.06 4.48
N VAL A 127 -14.50 -7.59 4.56
CA VAL A 127 -13.35 -8.47 4.84
C VAL A 127 -13.45 -9.10 6.23
N ARG A 128 -13.85 -8.35 7.26
CA ARG A 128 -14.03 -8.91 8.62
C ARG A 128 -15.20 -9.88 8.71
N HIS A 129 -16.26 -9.69 7.94
CA HIS A 129 -17.35 -10.65 7.86
C HIS A 129 -16.84 -11.97 7.26
N HIS A 130 -16.20 -11.89 6.10
CA HIS A 130 -15.58 -13.05 5.45
C HIS A 130 -14.57 -13.78 6.36
N MET A 131 -13.69 -13.04 7.05
CA MET A 131 -12.72 -13.62 7.99
C MET A 131 -13.40 -14.40 9.13
N ARG A 132 -14.53 -13.91 9.64
CA ARG A 132 -15.30 -14.61 10.69
C ARG A 132 -15.95 -15.87 10.14
N ASP A 133 -16.53 -15.81 8.94
CA ASP A 133 -17.17 -16.96 8.32
C ASP A 133 -16.16 -18.07 8.00
N VAL A 134 -15.00 -17.72 7.46
CA VAL A 134 -13.90 -18.67 7.20
C VAL A 134 -13.36 -19.24 8.52
N SER A 135 -13.20 -18.42 9.56
CA SER A 135 -12.74 -18.91 10.87
C SER A 135 -13.76 -19.78 11.59
N ALA A 136 -15.05 -19.58 11.35
CA ALA A 136 -16.12 -20.42 11.88
C ALA A 136 -16.20 -21.76 11.14
N GLN A 137 -15.77 -21.80 9.87
CA GLN A 137 -15.83 -22.99 9.01
C GLN A 137 -14.52 -23.80 8.96
N ALA A 138 -13.37 -23.22 9.37
CA ALA A 138 -12.06 -23.86 9.32
C ALA A 138 -11.35 -23.86 10.68
N HIS A 139 -10.74 -24.99 11.04
CA HIS A 139 -9.73 -25.07 12.11
C HIS A 139 -8.62 -24.03 11.83
N GLU A 140 -8.27 -23.28 12.88
CA GLU A 140 -7.51 -22.01 12.88
C GLU A 140 -6.27 -21.95 11.97
N GLY A 141 -6.07 -20.79 11.31
CA GLY A 141 -4.77 -20.36 10.78
C GLY A 141 -4.58 -20.35 9.26
N GLY A 142 -5.59 -20.70 8.45
CA GLY A 142 -5.37 -21.03 7.04
C GLY A 142 -5.32 -19.85 6.05
N TRP A 143 -6.43 -19.13 5.88
CA TRP A 143 -6.64 -18.33 4.66
C TRP A 143 -5.74 -17.08 4.61
N LEU A 144 -5.78 -16.21 5.62
CA LEU A 144 -4.99 -14.98 5.63
C LEU A 144 -3.49 -15.27 5.58
N SER A 145 -3.03 -16.31 6.27
CA SER A 145 -1.62 -16.74 6.21
C SER A 145 -1.22 -17.27 4.83
N ARG A 146 -2.11 -18.00 4.15
CA ARG A 146 -1.88 -18.44 2.76
C ARG A 146 -1.81 -17.26 1.81
N SER A 147 -2.73 -16.30 1.91
CA SER A 147 -2.72 -15.08 1.09
C SER A 147 -1.46 -14.26 1.36
N LEU A 148 -1.09 -14.07 2.62
CA LEU A 148 0.17 -13.42 3.00
C LEU A 148 1.41 -14.13 2.42
N ARG A 149 1.46 -15.46 2.51
CA ARG A 149 2.57 -16.24 1.95
C ARG A 149 2.61 -16.16 0.42
N ARG A 150 1.47 -16.08 -0.25
CA ARG A 150 1.39 -15.93 -1.71
C ARG A 150 2.03 -14.63 -2.18
N PHE A 151 1.82 -13.52 -1.47
CA PHE A 151 2.30 -12.20 -1.90
C PHE A 151 3.62 -11.78 -1.25
N PHE A 152 3.88 -12.21 -0.01
CA PHE A 152 5.03 -11.77 0.79
C PHE A 152 5.89 -12.94 1.30
N GLY A 153 5.60 -14.18 0.91
CA GLY A 153 6.38 -15.35 1.28
C GLY A 153 7.62 -15.52 0.40
N ALA A 154 8.77 -15.15 0.96
CA ALA A 154 10.15 -15.42 0.54
C ALA A 154 10.73 -14.62 -0.65
N ARG A 155 11.40 -13.51 -0.31
CA ARG A 155 12.80 -13.28 -0.70
C ARG A 155 13.63 -13.22 0.59
N GLY A 156 14.18 -14.36 0.98
CA GLY A 156 15.28 -14.45 1.93
C GLY A 156 16.59 -14.47 1.17
#